data_AF-A0A9X0XQ18-F1
#
_entry.id   AF-A0A9X0XQ18-F1
#
_cell.length_a   1.000
_cell.length_b   1.000
_cell.length_c   1.000
_cell.angle_alpha   90.00
_cell.angle_beta   90.00
_cell.angle_gamma   90.00
#
_symmetry.space_group_name_H-M   'P 1'
#
loop_
_entity.id
_entity.type
_entity.pdbx_description
1 polymer ?
#
loop_
_entity_poly.entity_id
_entity_poly.type
_entity_poly.pdbx_seq_one_letter_code
_entity_poly.pdbx_strand_id
1 'polypeptide(L)'
;MAVQRYTEAELLAGVRAAAAELGEPLTVLGYDRHRTEHGGASGQLVVRRFGSWSAACEAAGVKANASRSWSRRWSEAELVAHVATYLASPGARGTYNDYAAWARETEGVPSGPTIRNSFPRWAELKELAERQGRS
;
A
#
# COMPACT_ATOMS: atom_id res chain seq x y z
N MET A 1 -17.33 2.55 27.45
CA MET A 1 -15.96 2.37 26.94
C MET A 1 -15.95 1.15 26.03
N ALA A 2 -15.57 1.29 24.76
CA ALA A 2 -15.55 0.16 23.84
C ALA A 2 -14.36 -0.76 24.19
N VAL A 3 -14.64 -1.99 24.62
CA VAL A 3 -13.63 -3.00 24.93
C VAL A 3 -12.83 -3.31 23.66
N GLN A 4 -11.57 -2.92 23.65
CA GLN A 4 -10.64 -3.31 22.59
C GLN A 4 -10.33 -4.81 22.82
N ARG A 5 -11.03 -5.70 22.10
CA ARG A 5 -10.95 -7.15 22.31
C ARG A 5 -9.62 -7.80 21.89
N TYR A 6 -8.76 -7.08 21.16
CA TYR A 6 -7.49 -7.60 20.67
C TYR A 6 -6.39 -6.56 20.84
N THR A 7 -5.29 -6.98 21.46
CA THR A 7 -4.02 -6.26 21.53
C THR A 7 -3.22 -6.42 20.24
N GLU A 8 -2.25 -5.53 19.99
CA GLU A 8 -1.35 -5.66 18.83
C GLU A 8 -0.63 -7.01 18.79
N ALA A 9 -0.17 -7.49 19.96
CA ALA A 9 0.50 -8.77 20.06
C ALA A 9 -0.41 -9.94 19.63
N GLU A 10 -1.68 -9.93 20.03
CA GLU A 10 -2.66 -10.95 19.63
C GLU A 10 -2.98 -10.89 18.13
N LEU A 11 -3.05 -9.68 17.56
CA LEU A 11 -3.24 -9.50 16.12
C LEU A 11 -2.06 -10.08 15.33
N LEU A 12 -0.82 -9.77 15.73
CA LEU A 12 0.38 -10.28 15.07
C LEU A 12 0.52 -11.80 15.26
N ALA A 13 0.17 -12.33 16.42
CA ALA A 13 0.16 -13.77 16.67
C ALA A 13 -0.82 -14.50 15.73
N GLY A 14 -2.01 -13.95 15.52
CA GLY A 14 -2.98 -14.50 14.56
C GLY A 14 -2.46 -14.47 13.12
N VAL A 15 -1.79 -13.39 12.70
CA VAL A 15 -1.17 -13.30 11.37
C VAL A 15 -0.06 -14.34 11.19
N ARG A 16 0.78 -14.56 12.22
CA ARG A 16 1.84 -15.59 12.19
C ARG A 16 1.28 -17.01 12.12
N ALA A 17 0.25 -17.31 12.92
CA ALA A 17 -0.39 -18.62 12.91
C ALA A 17 -0.99 -18.94 11.53
N ALA A 18 -1.71 -17.98 10.95
CA ALA A 18 -2.27 -18.14 9.61
C ALA A 18 -1.18 -18.32 8.54
N ALA A 19 -0.05 -17.61 8.64
CA ALA A 19 1.07 -17.78 7.71
C ALA A 19 1.76 -19.15 7.86
N ALA A 20 1.85 -19.68 9.08
CA ALA A 20 2.41 -21.01 9.33
C ALA A 20 1.55 -22.13 8.71
N GLU A 21 0.22 -21.95 8.69
CA GLU A 21 -0.71 -22.95 8.16
C GLU A 21 -0.97 -22.81 6.65
N LEU A 22 -1.15 -21.59 6.16
CA LEU A 22 -1.46 -21.31 4.76
C LEU A 22 -0.22 -21.09 3.88
N GLY A 23 0.94 -20.87 4.50
CA GLY A 23 2.17 -20.50 3.84
C GLY A 23 2.26 -19.01 3.48
N GLU A 24 3.45 -18.63 3.02
CA GLU A 24 3.78 -17.27 2.56
C GLU A 24 3.87 -17.24 1.03
N PRO A 25 3.40 -16.17 0.35
CA PRO A 25 2.95 -14.91 0.93
C PRO A 25 1.46 -14.90 1.34
N LEU A 26 1.18 -14.41 2.55
CA LEU A 26 -0.17 -14.45 3.15
C LEU A 26 -1.05 -13.31 2.60
N THR A 27 -2.24 -13.65 2.09
CA THR A 27 -3.24 -12.68 1.62
C THR A 27 -4.22 -12.32 2.73
N VAL A 28 -4.76 -11.09 2.71
CA VAL A 28 -5.90 -10.69 3.60
C VAL A 28 -7.06 -11.67 3.46
N LEU A 29 -7.40 -12.07 2.23
CA LEU A 29 -8.50 -12.99 1.97
C LEU A 29 -8.22 -14.40 2.53
N GLY A 30 -6.98 -14.89 2.37
CA GLY A 30 -6.55 -16.17 2.94
C GLY A 30 -6.62 -16.15 4.47
N TYR A 31 -6.13 -15.07 5.09
CA TYR A 31 -6.26 -14.85 6.52
C TYR A 31 -7.72 -14.78 6.97
N ASP A 32 -8.57 -14.00 6.27
CA ASP A 32 -9.99 -13.86 6.59
C ASP A 32 -10.74 -15.20 6.48
N ARG A 33 -10.33 -16.08 5.57
CA ARG A 33 -10.84 -17.46 5.50
C ARG A 33 -10.34 -18.29 6.67
N HIS A 34 -9.04 -18.30 6.95
CA HIS A 34 -8.47 -19.07 8.06
C HIS A 34 -9.08 -18.68 9.41
N ARG A 35 -9.27 -17.39 9.70
CA ARG A 35 -9.93 -16.97 10.96
C ARG A 35 -11.39 -17.40 11.07
N THR A 36 -12.08 -17.70 9.97
CA THR A 36 -13.47 -18.22 10.07
C THR A 36 -13.49 -19.64 10.60
N GLU A 37 -12.43 -20.39 10.37
CA GLU A 37 -12.26 -21.78 10.83
C GLU A 37 -11.56 -21.84 12.20
N HIS A 38 -10.61 -20.95 12.49
CA HIS A 38 -9.77 -20.98 13.70
C HIS A 38 -10.13 -19.90 14.75
N GLY A 39 -11.03 -18.97 14.40
CA GLY A 39 -11.31 -17.79 15.20
C GLY A 39 -10.19 -16.73 15.12
N GLY A 40 -10.50 -15.49 15.51
CA GLY A 40 -9.54 -14.40 15.56
C GLY A 40 -10.09 -13.06 15.09
N ALA A 41 -9.20 -12.06 15.09
CA ALA A 41 -9.50 -10.73 14.60
C ALA A 41 -9.73 -10.72 13.07
N SER A 42 -10.54 -9.78 12.57
CA SER A 42 -10.69 -9.61 11.13
C SER A 42 -9.47 -8.99 10.49
N GLY A 43 -9.20 -9.32 9.22
CA GLY A 43 -8.13 -8.67 8.45
C GLY A 43 -8.32 -7.14 8.43
N GLN A 44 -9.56 -6.66 8.42
CA GLN A 44 -9.88 -5.22 8.52
C GLN A 44 -9.48 -4.60 9.87
N LEU A 45 -9.65 -5.32 10.99
CA LEU A 45 -9.18 -4.84 12.30
C LEU A 45 -7.66 -4.76 12.34
N VAL A 46 -6.97 -5.76 11.77
CA VAL A 46 -5.51 -5.78 11.61
C VAL A 46 -5.06 -4.56 10.80
N VAL A 47 -5.64 -4.34 9.61
CA VAL A 47 -5.33 -3.17 8.76
C VAL A 47 -5.59 -1.86 9.50
N ARG A 48 -6.70 -1.73 10.23
CA ARG A 48 -7.02 -0.51 10.99
C ARG A 48 -5.99 -0.23 12.10
N ARG A 49 -5.41 -1.27 12.70
CA ARG A 49 -4.45 -1.13 13.81
C ARG A 49 -3.02 -0.83 13.33
N PHE A 50 -2.60 -1.43 12.21
CA PHE A 50 -1.24 -1.32 11.68
C PHE A 50 -1.13 -0.43 10.43
N GLY A 51 -2.23 0.16 9.97
CA GLY A 51 -2.29 1.04 8.80
C GLY A 51 -2.46 0.29 7.46
N SER A 52 -1.78 -0.85 7.28
CA SER A 52 -1.93 -1.70 6.10
C SER A 52 -1.71 -3.18 6.42
N TRP A 53 -2.16 -4.07 5.52
CA TRP A 53 -1.91 -5.51 5.66
C TRP A 53 -0.43 -5.84 5.54
N SER A 54 0.26 -5.19 4.59
CA SER A 54 1.70 -5.36 4.40
C SER A 54 2.47 -4.94 5.65
N ALA A 55 2.11 -3.81 6.28
CA ALA A 55 2.72 -3.37 7.53
C ALA A 55 2.46 -4.34 8.69
N ALA A 56 1.27 -4.93 8.78
CA ALA A 56 0.96 -5.95 9.78
C ALA A 56 1.77 -7.24 9.56
N CYS A 57 1.90 -7.68 8.32
CA CYS A 57 2.73 -8.84 7.98
C CYS A 57 4.22 -8.58 8.24
N GLU A 58 4.73 -7.40 7.91
CA GLU A 58 6.10 -6.98 8.23
C GLU A 58 6.35 -6.99 9.74
N ALA A 59 5.45 -6.39 10.53
CA ALA A 59 5.52 -6.44 11.99
C ALA A 59 5.40 -7.87 12.55
N ALA A 60 4.67 -8.74 11.85
CA ALA A 60 4.56 -10.16 12.15
C ALA A 60 5.78 -10.98 11.67
N GLY A 61 6.69 -10.39 10.88
CA GLY A 61 7.85 -11.10 10.33
C GLY A 61 7.50 -12.10 9.23
N VAL A 62 6.36 -11.93 8.55
CA VAL A 62 5.88 -12.82 7.48
C VAL A 62 5.76 -12.05 6.17
N LYS A 63 5.96 -12.70 5.02
CA LYS A 63 5.72 -12.05 3.73
C LYS A 63 4.22 -11.88 3.49
N ALA A 64 3.77 -10.63 3.39
CA ALA A 64 2.45 -10.34 2.84
C ALA A 64 2.44 -10.64 1.34
N ASN A 65 1.34 -11.22 0.87
CA ASN A 65 0.99 -10.98 -0.52
C ASN A 65 0.50 -9.55 -0.52
N ALA A 66 1.27 -8.66 -1.16
CA ALA A 66 0.97 -7.24 -1.22
C ALA A 66 -0.53 -7.09 -1.44
N SER A 67 -1.25 -6.61 -0.39
CA SER A 67 -2.65 -6.26 -0.54
C SER A 67 -2.66 -5.36 -1.76
N ARG A 68 -3.39 -5.78 -2.79
CA ARG A 68 -3.33 -5.21 -4.13
C ARG A 68 -3.97 -3.82 -4.11
N SER A 69 -3.38 -2.88 -3.38
CA SER A 69 -3.78 -1.49 -3.27
C SER A 69 -2.92 -0.63 -4.18
N TRP A 70 -2.61 -1.13 -5.36
CA TRP A 70 -2.18 -0.31 -6.46
C TRP A 70 -3.01 -0.81 -7.62
N SER A 71 -3.74 0.09 -8.27
CA SER A 71 -4.70 -0.21 -9.35
C SER A 71 -4.17 -1.35 -10.21
N ARG A 72 -5.01 -2.30 -10.68
CA ARG A 72 -4.58 -3.47 -11.48
C ARG A 72 -3.60 -3.18 -12.64
N ARG A 73 -3.44 -1.91 -12.99
CA ARG A 73 -2.63 -1.34 -14.06
C ARG A 73 -1.29 -0.71 -13.63
N TRP A 74 -1.07 -0.40 -12.34
CA TRP A 74 0.13 0.34 -11.89
C TRP A 74 0.63 -0.19 -10.55
N SER A 75 1.93 -0.48 -10.46
CA SER A 75 2.67 -0.76 -9.24
C SER A 75 3.20 0.51 -8.59
N GLU A 76 3.59 0.44 -7.32
CA GLU A 76 4.21 1.57 -6.61
C GLU A 76 5.41 2.14 -7.37
N ALA A 77 6.34 1.26 -7.77
CA ALA A 77 7.53 1.66 -8.53
C ALA A 77 7.18 2.32 -9.86
N GLU A 78 6.13 1.86 -10.56
CA GLU A 78 5.65 2.52 -11.79
C GLU A 78 5.08 3.91 -11.48
N LEU A 79 4.30 4.07 -10.41
CA LEU A 79 3.79 5.39 -10.02
C LEU A 79 4.93 6.36 -9.70
N VAL A 80 5.94 5.92 -8.95
CA VAL A 80 7.14 6.73 -8.64
C VAL A 80 7.88 7.08 -9.94
N ALA A 81 8.08 6.11 -10.84
CA ALA A 81 8.75 6.34 -12.11
C ALA A 81 8.02 7.35 -13.00
N HIS A 82 6.68 7.28 -13.08
CA HIS A 82 5.89 8.24 -13.85
C HIS A 82 5.96 9.66 -13.25
N VAL A 83 5.98 9.79 -11.92
CA VAL A 83 6.17 11.10 -11.28
C VAL A 83 7.60 11.62 -11.51
N ALA A 84 8.61 10.75 -11.51
CA ALA A 84 9.98 11.14 -11.84
C ALA A 84 10.08 11.66 -13.29
N THR A 85 9.45 10.99 -14.26
CA THR A 85 9.35 11.47 -15.65
C THR A 85 8.68 12.84 -15.74
N TYR A 86 7.60 13.05 -15.00
CA TYR A 86 6.96 14.36 -14.92
C TYR A 86 7.90 15.42 -14.32
N LEU A 87 8.60 15.13 -13.21
CA LEU A 87 9.53 16.08 -12.58
C LEU A 87 10.72 16.44 -13.48
N ALA A 88 11.13 15.51 -14.35
CA ALA A 88 12.17 15.75 -15.36
C ALA A 88 11.65 16.51 -16.60
N SER A 89 10.32 16.66 -16.75
CA SER A 89 9.73 17.33 -17.91
C SER A 89 9.91 18.85 -17.81
N PRO A 90 10.21 19.54 -18.94
CA PRO A 90 10.37 20.99 -18.95
C PRO A 90 9.12 21.71 -18.43
N GLY A 91 9.29 22.61 -17.46
CA GLY A 91 8.19 23.40 -16.90
C GLY A 91 7.43 22.75 -15.74
N ALA A 92 7.84 21.56 -15.29
CA ALA A 92 7.25 20.91 -14.13
C ALA A 92 7.45 21.74 -12.85
N ARG A 93 6.36 22.04 -12.16
CA ARG A 93 6.35 22.80 -10.89
C ARG A 93 6.46 21.91 -9.66
N GLY A 94 6.37 20.60 -9.82
CA GLY A 94 6.46 19.61 -8.74
C GLY A 94 5.27 19.60 -7.79
N THR A 95 4.11 20.10 -8.23
CA THR A 95 2.88 20.11 -7.43
C THR A 95 1.88 19.08 -7.95
N TYR A 96 1.02 18.57 -7.07
CA TYR A 96 -0.03 17.61 -7.47
C TYR A 96 -0.93 18.16 -8.58
N ASN A 97 -1.33 19.44 -8.50
CA ASN A 97 -2.19 20.05 -9.52
C ASN A 97 -1.51 20.15 -10.88
N ASP A 98 -0.21 20.43 -10.88
CA ASP A 98 0.61 20.52 -12.09
C ASP A 98 0.82 19.13 -12.72
N TYR A 99 1.13 18.12 -11.91
CA TYR A 99 1.13 16.72 -12.35
C TYR A 99 -0.23 16.30 -12.93
N ALA A 100 -1.33 16.63 -12.26
CA ALA A 100 -2.67 16.27 -12.71
C ALA A 100 -3.11 16.99 -14.00
N ALA A 101 -2.50 18.15 -14.31
CA ALA A 101 -2.67 18.81 -15.61
C ALA A 101 -1.83 18.08 -16.68
N TRP A 102 -0.54 17.86 -16.42
CA TRP A 102 0.35 17.12 -17.33
C TRP A 102 -0.16 15.72 -17.67
N ALA A 103 -0.69 14.99 -16.69
CA ALA A 103 -1.23 13.64 -16.85
C ALA A 103 -2.53 13.59 -17.68
N ARG A 104 -3.20 14.73 -17.89
CA ARG A 104 -4.35 14.80 -18.82
C ARG A 104 -3.93 14.94 -20.27
N GLU A 105 -2.76 15.51 -20.50
CA GLU A 105 -2.20 15.75 -21.85
C GLU A 105 -1.28 14.61 -22.30
N THR A 106 -0.87 13.76 -21.36
CA THR A 106 0.05 12.63 -21.61
C THR A 106 -0.72 11.32 -21.59
N GLU A 107 -0.59 10.52 -22.65
CA GLU A 107 -1.19 9.18 -22.70
C GLU A 107 -0.28 8.15 -22.02
N GLY A 108 -0.87 7.10 -21.45
CA GLY A 108 -0.10 6.00 -20.86
C GLY A 108 0.54 6.34 -19.51
N VAL A 109 0.04 7.34 -18.79
CA VAL A 109 0.48 7.70 -17.44
C VAL A 109 -0.67 7.58 -16.43
N PRO A 110 -0.36 7.40 -15.13
CA PRO A 110 -1.39 7.37 -14.10
C PRO A 110 -2.09 8.72 -13.97
N SER A 111 -3.41 8.69 -13.76
CA SER A 111 -4.18 9.92 -13.56
C SER A 111 -3.89 10.54 -12.19
N GLY A 112 -4.14 11.85 -12.03
CA GLY A 112 -4.09 12.51 -10.71
C GLY A 112 -4.88 11.76 -9.62
N PRO A 113 -6.15 11.36 -9.86
CA PRO A 113 -6.91 10.53 -8.93
C PRO A 113 -6.26 9.17 -8.64
N THR A 114 -5.65 8.52 -9.64
CA THR A 114 -4.89 7.27 -9.43
C THR A 114 -3.75 7.49 -8.44
N ILE A 115 -2.95 8.54 -8.65
CA ILE A 115 -1.87 8.92 -7.75
C ILE A 115 -2.40 9.23 -6.36
N ARG A 116 -3.47 10.00 -6.23
CA ARG A 116 -4.04 10.40 -4.94
C ARG A 116 -4.61 9.22 -4.15
N ASN A 117 -5.16 8.22 -4.84
CA ASN A 117 -5.68 7.01 -4.21
C ASN A 117 -4.56 6.06 -3.77
N SER A 118 -3.46 6.00 -4.51
CA SER A 118 -2.30 5.15 -4.16
C SER A 118 -1.34 5.82 -3.17
N PHE A 119 -1.20 7.14 -3.24
CA PHE A 119 -0.36 7.97 -2.39
C PHE A 119 -1.17 9.16 -1.87
N PRO A 120 -1.83 9.02 -0.71
CA PRO A 120 -2.58 10.12 -0.09
C PRO A 120 -1.71 11.34 0.22
N ARG A 121 -0.40 11.13 0.39
CA ARG A 121 0.61 12.17 0.63
C ARG A 121 1.49 12.36 -0.60
N TRP A 122 1.21 13.43 -1.36
CA TRP A 122 2.00 13.81 -2.52
C TRP A 122 3.48 14.06 -2.20
N ALA A 123 3.78 14.62 -1.02
CA ALA A 123 5.14 14.94 -0.61
C ALA A 123 6.03 13.68 -0.56
N GLU A 124 5.55 12.58 0.03
CA GLU A 124 6.28 11.31 0.11
C GLU A 124 6.58 10.75 -1.29
N LEU A 125 5.58 10.76 -2.18
CA LEU A 125 5.76 10.30 -3.56
C LEU A 125 6.77 11.15 -4.34
N LYS A 126 6.72 12.47 -4.18
CA LYS A 126 7.66 13.38 -4.81
C LYS A 126 9.09 13.12 -4.32
N GLU A 127 9.29 12.96 -3.01
CA GLU A 127 10.61 12.65 -2.45
C GLU A 127 11.17 11.34 -2.98
N LEU A 128 10.33 10.30 -3.10
CA LEU A 128 10.73 9.03 -3.71
C LEU A 128 11.13 9.20 -5.18
N ALA A 129 10.37 9.97 -5.95
CA ALA A 129 10.64 10.24 -7.36
C ALA A 129 11.93 11.07 -7.57
N GLU A 130 12.16 12.08 -6.74
CA GLU A 130 13.38 12.90 -6.76
C GLU A 130 14.63 12.10 -6.38
N ARG A 131 14.50 11.06 -5.56
CA ARG A 131 15.59 10.13 -5.23
C ARG A 131 15.87 9.18 -6.39
N GLN A 132 14.83 8.70 -7.08
CA GLN A 132 14.98 7.80 -8.22
C GLN A 132 15.63 8.48 -9.44
N GLY A 133 15.29 9.75 -9.71
CA GLY A 133 15.83 10.49 -10.86
C GLY A 133 17.28 10.98 -10.72
N ARG A 134 17.93 10.79 -9.56
CA ARG A 134 19.33 11.20 -9.30
C ARG A 134 20.34 10.05 -9.42
N SER A 135 19.90 8.85 -9.77
CA SER A 135 20.74 7.65 -9.84
C SER A 135 21.17 7.27 -11.25
#